data_AF-A0A561PCF4-F1
#
_entry.id   AF-A0A561PCF4-F1
#
_cell.length_a   1.000
_cell.length_b   1.000
_cell.length_c   1.000
_cell.angle_alpha   90.00
_cell.angle_beta   90.00
_cell.angle_gamma   90.00
#
_symmetry.space_group_name_H-M   'P 1'
#
loop_
_entity.id
_entity.type
_entity.pdbx_description
1 polymer ?
#
loop_
_entity_poly.entity_id
_entity_poly.type
_entity_poly.pdbx_seq_one_letter_code
_entity_poly.pdbx_strand_id
1 'polypeptide(L)'
;MRKIIFALCCCCLTAPALLAQSALKIKLHPVIAPQLVEPPASLEAAWKLAHREGDPVTTVIPLQDLYAKGHNQLSALVAKIDATAPKGDEPRDVAKEADMAVALMKNGNDEVNNNPDMQAAMKEFYIKLEGDEKFAAEFEAKSEAEQAAYIQNLLKSHNVKASGKPANNNKAAQMGKEIEDINNLASEVAAWQQSLETRYYKPLHNQDVSVHKAIDVREDAALKALPVITRGEYTGPDPLKEKAASNQYFNEHMKAATAMLEKDRQLWLQFKKEYLSGLARYDARLEALGWGDNINNPLLKPGVAKLQKGLLELADKLLECDQKITHTAASWYGIYLDRPATKQQQKEITMAYLNVSF
;
A
#
# COMPACT_ATOMS: atom_id res chain seq x y z
N MET A 1 20.11 7.98 -36.40
CA MET A 1 20.48 9.28 -35.79
C MET A 1 19.38 9.90 -34.93
N ARG A 2 18.12 10.01 -35.39
CA ARG A 2 16.99 10.53 -34.57
C ARG A 2 16.65 9.74 -33.30
N LYS A 3 16.98 8.44 -33.22
CA LYS A 3 16.62 7.55 -32.08
C LYS A 3 17.60 7.58 -30.90
N ILE A 4 18.83 8.06 -31.07
CA ILE A 4 19.90 7.96 -30.05
C ILE A 4 19.91 9.18 -29.12
N ILE A 5 19.64 10.37 -29.67
CA ILE A 5 19.49 11.61 -28.87
C ILE A 5 18.23 11.53 -27.99
N PHE A 6 17.21 10.80 -28.45
CA PHE A 6 15.94 10.60 -27.75
C PHE A 6 16.08 9.71 -26.49
N ALA A 7 16.90 8.65 -26.58
CA ALA A 7 17.17 7.77 -25.44
C ALA A 7 18.01 8.43 -24.33
N LEU A 8 18.79 9.46 -24.66
CA LEU A 8 19.61 10.20 -23.68
C LEU A 8 18.81 11.21 -22.85
N CYS A 9 17.71 11.76 -23.37
CA CYS A 9 16.98 12.87 -22.74
C CYS A 9 15.69 12.44 -22.01
N CYS A 10 15.04 11.34 -22.41
CA CYS A 10 13.85 10.84 -21.68
C CYS A 10 14.19 10.17 -20.33
N CYS A 11 15.48 9.99 -20.00
CA CYS A 11 15.91 9.28 -18.79
C CYS A 11 16.21 10.20 -17.59
N CYS A 12 16.11 11.52 -17.78
CA CYS A 12 16.50 12.51 -16.76
C CYS A 12 15.33 13.13 -16.00
N LEU A 13 14.07 12.78 -16.26
CA LEU A 13 12.91 13.58 -15.85
C LEU A 13 12.21 13.18 -14.53
N THR A 14 12.74 12.28 -13.68
CA THR A 14 12.11 12.02 -12.35
C THR A 14 13.06 11.58 -11.22
N ALA A 15 14.31 12.05 -11.16
CA ALA A 15 15.15 11.73 -10.01
C ALA A 15 16.27 12.75 -9.75
N PRO A 16 16.06 13.66 -8.78
CA PRO A 16 17.18 13.86 -7.85
C PRO A 16 16.76 14.14 -6.41
N ALA A 17 16.23 13.14 -5.71
CA ALA A 17 16.36 13.07 -4.24
C ALA A 17 16.88 11.69 -3.80
N LEU A 18 17.34 10.90 -4.77
CA LEU A 18 17.30 9.44 -4.67
C LEU A 18 18.65 8.77 -4.93
N LEU A 19 19.67 9.52 -5.32
CA LEU A 19 20.98 9.01 -5.78
C LEU A 19 21.75 8.10 -4.80
N ALA A 20 21.26 7.83 -3.59
CA ALA A 20 21.87 6.83 -2.70
C ALA A 20 20.92 5.78 -2.11
N GLN A 21 19.62 5.73 -2.46
CA GLN A 21 18.80 4.62 -1.96
C GLN A 21 19.31 3.29 -2.54
N SER A 22 19.89 2.46 -1.69
CA SER A 22 20.30 1.11 -2.05
C SER A 22 19.17 0.15 -1.75
N ALA A 23 18.82 -0.67 -2.74
CA ALA A 23 17.88 -1.77 -2.55
C ALA A 23 18.38 -2.70 -1.44
N LEU A 24 17.44 -3.23 -0.66
CA LEU A 24 17.71 -4.31 0.26
C LEU A 24 18.14 -5.54 -0.55
N LYS A 25 19.35 -6.04 -0.35
CA LYS A 25 19.87 -7.24 -1.04
C LYS A 25 19.33 -8.54 -0.41
N ILE A 26 18.03 -8.57 -0.15
CA ILE A 26 17.33 -9.69 0.46
C ILE A 26 15.99 -9.91 -0.26
N LYS A 27 15.56 -11.17 -0.33
CA LYS A 27 14.21 -11.51 -0.77
C LYS A 27 13.22 -11.06 0.30
N LEU A 28 12.18 -10.33 -0.11
CA LEU A 28 11.16 -9.83 0.81
C LEU A 28 10.17 -10.94 1.19
N HIS A 29 9.81 -11.82 0.26
CA HIS A 29 8.87 -12.93 0.48
C HIS A 29 9.10 -13.75 1.77
N PRO A 30 10.30 -14.30 2.05
CA PRO A 30 10.53 -15.07 3.26
C PRO A 30 10.49 -14.24 4.56
N VAL A 31 10.67 -12.92 4.47
CA VAL A 31 10.62 -12.00 5.62
C VAL A 31 9.18 -11.60 5.93
N ILE A 32 8.37 -11.41 4.88
CA ILE A 32 7.00 -10.90 4.98
C ILE A 32 5.99 -12.01 5.26
N ALA A 33 6.13 -13.17 4.64
CA ALA A 33 5.16 -14.26 4.77
C ALA A 33 4.85 -14.66 6.24
N PRO A 34 5.84 -14.71 7.16
CA PRO A 34 5.57 -15.01 8.58
C PRO A 34 4.80 -13.92 9.33
N GLN A 35 4.79 -12.67 8.84
CA GLN A 35 4.08 -11.56 9.48
C GLN A 35 2.59 -11.55 9.15
N LEU A 36 2.19 -12.18 8.05
CA LEU A 36 0.81 -12.22 7.58
C LEU A 36 0.04 -13.35 8.26
N VAL A 37 -0.36 -13.12 9.51
CA VAL A 37 -1.22 -14.03 10.28
C VAL A 37 -2.62 -14.05 9.68
N GLU A 38 -3.27 -15.21 9.69
CA GLU A 38 -4.61 -15.36 9.12
C GLU A 38 -5.69 -14.78 10.04
N PRO A 39 -6.76 -14.16 9.46
CA PRO A 39 -7.90 -13.72 10.24
C PRO A 39 -8.58 -14.86 11.00
N PRO A 40 -9.22 -14.54 12.14
CA PRO A 40 -9.88 -15.52 12.99
C PRO A 40 -10.96 -16.30 12.23
N ALA A 41 -11.09 -17.59 12.55
CA ALA A 41 -12.07 -18.47 11.93
C ALA A 41 -13.50 -18.30 12.46
N SER A 42 -13.68 -17.59 13.58
CA SER A 42 -14.99 -17.39 14.21
C SER A 42 -15.06 -16.08 14.99
N LEU A 43 -16.28 -15.62 15.27
CA LEU A 43 -16.52 -14.41 16.08
C LEU A 43 -15.92 -14.54 17.50
N GLU A 44 -16.02 -15.74 18.10
CA GLU A 44 -15.43 -16.02 19.41
C GLU A 44 -13.89 -15.98 19.36
N ALA A 45 -13.27 -16.55 18.32
CA ALA A 45 -11.83 -16.50 18.16
C ALA A 45 -11.35 -15.05 17.96
N ALA A 46 -12.10 -14.25 17.20
CA ALA A 46 -11.82 -12.84 17.03
C ALA A 46 -11.86 -12.08 18.37
N TRP A 47 -12.88 -12.34 19.19
CA TRP A 47 -13.01 -11.73 20.51
C TRP A 47 -11.88 -12.16 21.45
N LYS A 48 -11.53 -13.44 21.49
CA LYS A 48 -10.38 -13.93 22.28
C LYS A 48 -9.06 -13.27 21.89
N LEU A 49 -8.90 -12.90 20.62
CA LEU A 49 -7.74 -12.16 20.12
C LEU A 49 -7.80 -10.66 20.43
N ALA A 50 -8.98 -10.07 20.63
CA ALA A 50 -9.14 -8.62 20.78
C ALA A 50 -9.60 -8.17 22.17
N HIS A 51 -9.91 -9.10 23.07
CA HIS A 51 -10.32 -8.81 24.43
C HIS A 51 -9.17 -9.02 25.41
N ARG A 52 -9.02 -8.11 26.37
CA ARG A 52 -8.01 -8.20 27.44
C ARG A 52 -8.67 -8.59 28.75
N GLU A 53 -8.00 -9.43 29.52
CA GLU A 53 -8.46 -9.83 30.84
C GLU A 53 -8.59 -8.59 31.76
N GLY A 54 -9.77 -8.44 32.39
CA GLY A 54 -10.09 -7.31 33.26
C GLY A 54 -10.88 -6.17 32.61
N ASP A 55 -10.97 -6.13 31.28
CA ASP A 55 -11.77 -5.13 30.56
C ASP A 55 -13.27 -5.52 30.52
N PRO A 56 -14.20 -4.57 30.29
CA PRO A 56 -15.58 -4.88 29.95
C PRO A 56 -15.67 -5.84 28.74
N VAL A 57 -16.66 -6.74 28.72
CA VAL A 57 -16.81 -7.74 27.65
C VAL A 57 -17.09 -7.14 26.27
N THR A 58 -17.58 -5.89 26.23
CA THR A 58 -17.78 -5.09 25.02
C THR A 58 -16.52 -4.35 24.57
N THR A 59 -15.49 -4.27 25.42
CA THR A 59 -14.23 -3.63 25.08
C THR A 59 -13.42 -4.56 24.19
N VAL A 60 -13.26 -4.10 22.94
CA VAL A 60 -12.54 -4.79 21.88
C VAL A 60 -11.37 -3.90 21.44
N ILE A 61 -10.17 -4.31 21.83
CA ILE A 61 -8.91 -3.69 21.46
C ILE A 61 -8.16 -4.75 20.66
N PRO A 62 -8.16 -4.68 19.32
CA PRO A 62 -7.40 -5.63 18.49
C PRO A 62 -5.99 -5.73 19.05
N LEU A 63 -5.41 -6.93 19.17
CA LEU A 63 -4.07 -7.20 19.70
C LEU A 63 -3.03 -6.25 19.06
N GLN A 64 -2.90 -5.05 19.62
CA GLN A 64 -2.09 -3.99 19.06
C GLN A 64 -0.66 -4.48 18.92
N ASP A 65 -0.19 -5.31 19.85
CA ASP A 65 1.18 -5.84 19.84
C ASP A 65 1.45 -6.80 18.67
N LEU A 66 0.47 -7.60 18.24
CA LEU A 66 0.64 -8.53 17.11
C LEU A 66 0.76 -7.75 15.80
N TYR A 67 -0.19 -6.83 15.57
CA TYR A 67 -0.23 -5.98 14.38
C TYR A 67 0.89 -4.95 14.36
N ALA A 68 1.19 -4.33 15.50
CA ALA A 68 2.30 -3.39 15.66
C ALA A 68 3.64 -4.08 15.47
N LYS A 69 3.82 -5.34 15.88
CA LYS A 69 5.07 -6.07 15.59
C LYS A 69 5.26 -6.25 14.08
N GLY A 70 4.22 -6.65 13.36
CA GLY A 70 4.25 -6.75 11.89
C GLY A 70 4.54 -5.40 11.25
N HIS A 71 3.77 -4.37 11.62
CA HIS A 71 3.95 -2.99 11.13
C HIS A 71 5.36 -2.47 11.43
N ASN A 72 5.85 -2.57 12.66
CA ASN A 72 7.19 -2.13 13.04
C ASN A 72 8.29 -2.84 12.27
N GLN A 73 8.13 -4.12 11.94
CA GLN A 73 9.09 -4.84 11.09
C GLN A 73 9.05 -4.35 9.65
N LEU A 74 7.86 -4.08 9.09
CA LEU A 74 7.71 -3.46 7.78
C LEU A 74 8.34 -2.05 7.77
N SER A 75 8.00 -1.21 8.75
CA SER A 75 8.57 0.13 8.91
C SER A 75 10.07 0.07 9.08
N ALA A 76 10.63 -0.91 9.79
CA ALA A 76 12.08 -1.08 9.92
C ALA A 76 12.74 -1.47 8.59
N LEU A 77 12.08 -2.28 7.76
CA LEU A 77 12.58 -2.61 6.41
C LEU A 77 12.52 -1.39 5.49
N VAL A 78 11.40 -0.66 5.50
CA VAL A 78 11.26 0.60 4.75
C VAL A 78 12.28 1.63 5.24
N ALA A 79 12.48 1.76 6.55
CA ALA A 79 13.49 2.64 7.13
C ALA A 79 14.92 2.23 6.77
N LYS A 80 15.22 0.93 6.57
CA LYS A 80 16.53 0.50 6.05
C LYS A 80 16.71 0.89 4.58
N ILE A 81 15.65 0.84 3.77
CA ILE A 81 15.67 1.37 2.39
C ILE A 81 15.92 2.88 2.44
N ASP A 82 15.15 3.60 3.26
CA ASP A 82 15.21 5.06 3.34
C ASP A 82 16.50 5.58 4.02
N ALA A 83 17.06 4.87 5.00
CA ALA A 83 18.30 5.25 5.70
C ALA A 83 19.56 5.12 4.83
N THR A 84 19.45 4.45 3.69
CA THR A 84 20.53 4.44 2.69
C THR A 84 20.47 5.66 1.78
N ALA A 85 19.36 6.42 1.77
CA ALA A 85 19.30 7.73 1.12
C ALA A 85 20.25 8.73 1.80
N PRO A 86 20.82 9.70 1.07
CA PRO A 86 21.54 10.79 1.71
C PRO A 86 20.56 11.56 2.60
N LYS A 87 20.95 11.85 3.86
CA LYS A 87 20.11 12.63 4.78
C LYS A 87 19.87 14.02 4.19
N GLY A 88 18.59 14.38 4.02
CA GLY A 88 18.12 15.59 3.33
C GLY A 88 18.34 16.93 4.04
N ASP A 89 19.43 17.10 4.78
CA ASP A 89 19.77 18.37 5.44
C ASP A 89 20.87 19.16 4.69
N GLU A 90 21.49 18.59 3.65
CA GLU A 90 22.34 19.37 2.75
C GLU A 90 21.46 20.03 1.67
N PRO A 91 21.59 21.35 1.44
CA PRO A 91 20.93 22.02 0.32
C PRO A 91 21.21 21.25 -0.98
N ARG A 92 20.16 20.96 -1.75
CA ARG A 92 20.29 20.37 -3.09
C ARG A 92 21.23 21.23 -3.94
N ASP A 93 22.45 20.75 -4.13
CA ASP A 93 23.39 21.37 -5.05
C ASP A 93 23.18 20.75 -6.44
N VAL A 94 22.23 21.31 -7.17
CA VAL A 94 21.88 20.91 -8.55
C VAL A 94 23.12 20.91 -9.46
N ALA A 95 24.13 21.73 -9.17
CA ALA A 95 25.37 21.75 -9.95
C ALA A 95 26.24 20.51 -9.66
N LYS A 96 26.31 20.07 -8.39
CA LYS A 96 26.99 18.82 -7.99
C LYS A 96 26.30 17.59 -8.57
N GLU A 97 24.97 17.58 -8.61
CA GLU A 97 24.17 16.52 -9.26
C GLU A 97 24.38 16.50 -10.77
N ALA A 98 24.42 17.66 -11.42
CA ALA A 98 24.74 17.78 -12.84
C ALA A 98 26.17 17.30 -13.16
N ASP A 99 27.15 17.61 -12.29
CA ASP A 99 28.52 17.10 -12.42
C ASP A 99 28.58 15.58 -12.29
N MET A 100 27.82 15.01 -11.36
CA MET A 100 27.68 13.56 -11.25
C MET A 100 27.03 12.97 -12.50
N ALA A 101 25.93 13.54 -13.01
CA ALA A 101 25.26 13.08 -14.22
C ALA A 101 26.21 13.08 -15.44
N VAL A 102 27.02 14.14 -15.58
CA VAL A 102 28.03 14.23 -16.65
C VAL A 102 29.17 13.24 -16.44
N ALA A 103 29.69 13.10 -15.22
CA ALA A 103 30.73 12.11 -14.90
C ALA A 103 30.29 10.68 -15.18
N LEU A 104 29.00 10.38 -14.96
CA LEU A 104 28.40 9.10 -15.28
C LEU A 104 28.32 8.86 -16.79
N MET A 105 27.93 9.87 -17.55
CA MET A 105 27.80 9.78 -19.01
C MET A 105 29.15 9.69 -19.73
N LYS A 106 30.21 10.27 -19.14
CA LYS A 106 31.61 10.02 -19.58
C LYS A 106 31.97 8.54 -19.54
N ASN A 107 31.59 7.82 -18.48
CA ASN A 107 32.00 6.42 -18.29
C ASN A 107 31.27 5.44 -19.23
N GLY A 108 30.10 5.83 -19.75
CA GLY A 108 29.24 4.98 -20.60
C GLY A 108 29.20 5.35 -22.08
N ASN A 109 29.73 6.51 -22.48
CA ASN A 109 29.65 7.01 -23.85
C ASN A 109 30.97 7.68 -24.29
N ASP A 110 31.70 7.05 -25.22
CA ASP A 110 32.97 7.56 -25.76
C ASP A 110 32.84 8.95 -26.40
N GLU A 111 31.66 9.29 -26.94
CA GLU A 111 31.38 10.61 -27.51
C GLU A 111 31.23 11.69 -26.45
N VAL A 112 30.76 11.32 -25.25
CA VAL A 112 30.70 12.24 -24.10
C VAL A 112 32.04 12.27 -23.38
N ASN A 113 32.70 11.12 -23.21
CA ASN A 113 33.97 10.99 -22.49
C ASN A 113 35.05 11.92 -23.04
N ASN A 114 35.20 11.94 -24.36
CA ASN A 114 36.27 12.66 -25.05
C ASN A 114 35.85 14.07 -25.52
N ASN A 115 34.66 14.53 -25.15
CA ASN A 115 34.11 15.80 -25.63
C ASN A 115 33.68 16.71 -24.47
N PRO A 116 34.55 17.63 -24.02
CA PRO A 116 34.24 18.55 -22.93
C PRO A 116 33.05 19.47 -23.25
N ASP A 117 32.83 19.79 -24.53
CA ASP A 117 31.70 20.61 -24.97
C ASP A 117 30.36 19.86 -24.84
N MET A 118 30.37 18.56 -25.16
CA MET A 118 29.20 17.69 -24.93
C MET A 118 28.89 17.58 -23.44
N GLN A 119 29.91 17.45 -22.61
CA GLN A 119 29.78 17.41 -21.15
C GLN A 119 29.18 18.70 -20.60
N ALA A 120 29.65 19.86 -21.09
CA ALA A 120 29.13 21.17 -20.70
C ALA A 120 27.66 21.36 -21.12
N ALA A 121 27.32 20.97 -22.35
CA ALA A 121 25.94 21.01 -22.84
C ALA A 121 25.00 20.13 -22.01
N MET A 122 25.44 18.92 -21.65
CA MET A 122 24.68 18.01 -20.78
C MET A 122 24.52 18.56 -19.37
N LYS A 123 25.56 19.17 -18.80
CA LYS A 123 25.49 19.82 -17.49
C LYS A 123 24.48 20.96 -17.49
N GLU A 124 24.56 21.84 -18.49
CA GLU A 124 23.64 22.98 -18.62
C GLU A 124 22.19 22.51 -18.81
N PHE A 125 21.98 21.48 -19.65
CA PHE A 125 20.66 20.91 -19.83
C PHE A 125 20.08 20.38 -18.53
N TYR A 126 20.87 19.61 -17.78
CA TYR A 126 20.45 19.05 -16.49
C TYR A 126 20.13 20.14 -15.47
N ILE A 127 20.98 21.17 -15.35
CA ILE A 127 20.75 22.29 -14.42
C ILE A 127 19.46 23.04 -14.77
N LYS A 128 19.17 23.27 -16.06
CA LYS A 128 17.91 23.93 -16.46
C LYS A 128 16.69 23.05 -16.18
N LEU A 129 16.81 21.75 -16.43
CA LEU A 129 15.72 20.81 -16.25
C LEU A 129 15.36 20.62 -14.77
N GLU A 130 16.35 20.56 -13.88
CA GLU A 130 16.14 20.28 -12.45
C GLU A 130 16.14 21.53 -11.57
N GLY A 131 16.76 22.62 -12.03
CA GLY A 131 16.86 23.89 -11.30
C GLY A 131 15.80 24.93 -11.67
N ASP A 132 15.03 24.71 -12.75
CA ASP A 132 13.97 25.61 -13.22
C ASP A 132 12.68 24.81 -13.51
N GLU A 133 11.80 24.75 -12.52
CA GLU A 133 10.52 24.01 -12.59
C GLU A 133 9.63 24.48 -13.76
N LYS A 134 9.71 25.77 -14.11
CA LYS A 134 8.93 26.34 -15.21
C LYS A 134 9.48 25.86 -16.55
N PHE A 135 10.79 25.86 -16.70
CA PHE A 135 11.45 25.31 -17.88
C PHE A 135 11.13 23.81 -18.05
N ALA A 136 11.17 23.03 -16.97
CA ALA A 136 10.86 21.59 -17.01
C ALA A 136 9.45 21.33 -17.55
N ALA A 137 8.44 22.01 -17.00
CA ALA A 137 7.05 21.88 -17.44
C ALA A 137 6.86 22.35 -18.90
N GLU A 138 7.49 23.46 -19.30
CA GLU A 138 7.45 23.96 -20.69
C GLU A 138 8.18 23.04 -21.67
N PHE A 139 9.20 22.31 -21.23
CA PHE A 139 9.96 21.36 -22.03
C PHE A 139 9.19 20.04 -22.20
N GLU A 140 8.57 19.52 -21.14
CA GLU A 140 7.71 18.32 -21.21
C GLU A 140 6.47 18.53 -22.08
N ALA A 141 5.90 19.73 -22.10
CA ALA A 141 4.73 20.06 -22.92
C ALA A 141 5.04 20.17 -24.43
N LYS A 142 6.32 20.17 -24.84
CA LYS A 142 6.73 20.22 -26.25
C LYS A 142 6.56 18.87 -26.94
N SER A 143 6.27 18.90 -28.23
CA SER A 143 6.31 17.70 -29.07
C SER A 143 7.72 17.13 -29.17
N GLU A 144 7.84 15.85 -29.52
CA GLU A 144 9.13 15.16 -29.68
C GLU A 144 10.07 15.90 -30.67
N ALA A 145 9.50 16.47 -31.73
CA ALA A 145 10.25 17.22 -32.73
C ALA A 145 10.82 18.53 -32.16
N GLU A 146 10.05 19.21 -31.30
CA GLU A 146 10.45 20.46 -30.65
C GLU A 146 11.48 20.23 -29.55
N GLN A 147 11.34 19.15 -28.76
CA GLN A 147 12.34 18.73 -27.78
C GLN A 147 13.66 18.40 -28.48
N ALA A 148 13.61 17.63 -29.58
CA ALA A 148 14.80 17.29 -30.36
C ALA A 148 15.47 18.52 -30.99
N ALA A 149 14.68 19.48 -31.49
CA ALA A 149 15.20 20.74 -32.02
C ALA A 149 15.88 21.60 -30.94
N TYR A 150 15.29 21.66 -29.74
CA TYR A 150 15.89 22.36 -28.60
C TYR A 150 17.24 21.75 -28.22
N ILE A 151 17.30 20.43 -28.06
CA ILE A 151 18.54 19.73 -27.72
C ILE A 151 19.60 19.95 -28.81
N GLN A 152 19.22 19.87 -30.09
CA GLN A 152 20.16 20.16 -31.18
C GLN A 152 20.69 21.59 -31.16
N ASN A 153 19.85 22.57 -30.83
CA ASN A 153 20.27 23.96 -30.70
C ASN A 153 21.20 24.16 -29.51
N LEU A 154 20.94 23.49 -28.39
CA LEU A 154 21.82 23.50 -27.22
C LEU A 154 23.17 22.85 -27.53
N LEU A 155 23.19 21.70 -28.20
CA LEU A 155 24.45 21.07 -28.63
C LEU A 155 25.24 21.97 -29.59
N LYS A 156 24.57 22.66 -30.51
CA LYS A 156 25.21 23.64 -31.40
C LYS A 156 25.77 24.85 -30.65
N SER A 157 25.07 25.37 -29.64
CA SER A 157 25.57 26.53 -28.86
C SER A 157 26.82 26.20 -28.06
N HIS A 158 27.04 24.92 -27.75
CA HIS A 158 28.27 24.42 -27.15
C HIS A 158 29.34 24.00 -28.17
N ASN A 159 29.16 24.27 -29.47
CA ASN A 159 30.10 23.85 -30.54
C ASN A 159 30.28 22.32 -30.69
N VAL A 160 29.33 21.53 -30.19
CA VAL A 160 29.36 20.07 -30.33
C VAL A 160 29.12 19.71 -31.79
N LYS A 161 30.17 19.27 -32.48
CA LYS A 161 30.07 18.76 -33.85
C LYS A 161 29.38 17.40 -33.84
N ALA A 162 28.43 17.19 -34.75
CA ALA A 162 27.83 15.87 -34.95
C ALA A 162 28.93 14.86 -35.31
N SER A 163 29.07 13.79 -34.53
CA SER A 163 30.03 12.72 -34.83
C SER A 163 29.59 12.01 -36.12
N GLY A 164 30.51 11.93 -37.09
CA GLY A 164 30.29 11.18 -38.35
C GLY A 164 30.50 9.67 -38.20
N LYS A 165 30.84 9.19 -37.00
CA LYS A 165 31.05 7.77 -36.72
C LYS A 165 29.76 7.19 -36.13
N PRO A 166 29.24 6.05 -36.62
CA PRO A 166 28.17 5.36 -35.94
C PRO A 166 28.62 5.01 -34.52
N ALA A 167 27.80 5.34 -33.53
CA ALA A 167 28.05 5.06 -32.13
C ALA A 167 28.43 3.57 -31.99
N ASN A 168 29.59 3.32 -31.39
CA ASN A 168 30.08 1.95 -31.21
C ASN A 168 29.08 1.20 -30.32
N ASN A 169 28.50 0.11 -30.84
CA ASN A 169 27.28 -0.54 -30.35
C ASN A 169 27.35 -1.18 -28.94
N ASN A 170 28.39 -0.98 -28.14
CA ASN A 170 28.69 -1.91 -27.04
C ASN A 170 28.44 -1.45 -25.60
N LYS A 171 28.05 -0.18 -25.33
CA LYS A 171 27.67 0.25 -23.96
C LYS A 171 26.44 1.17 -23.89
N ALA A 172 26.31 2.13 -24.80
CA ALA A 172 25.15 3.02 -24.86
C ALA A 172 23.83 2.27 -25.16
N ALA A 173 23.89 1.23 -26.02
CA ALA A 173 22.76 0.36 -26.30
C ALA A 173 22.31 -0.49 -25.10
N GLN A 174 23.24 -0.82 -24.18
CA GLN A 174 22.94 -1.56 -22.96
C GLN A 174 22.26 -0.67 -21.92
N MET A 175 22.70 0.58 -21.75
CA MET A 175 22.05 1.52 -20.83
C MET A 175 20.60 1.85 -21.22
N GLY A 176 20.31 2.05 -22.52
CA GLY A 176 18.93 2.29 -22.98
C GLY A 176 18.00 1.10 -22.69
N LYS A 177 18.51 -0.12 -22.83
CA LYS A 177 17.78 -1.35 -22.52
C LYS A 177 17.54 -1.52 -21.01
N GLU A 178 18.52 -1.22 -20.16
CA GLU A 178 18.36 -1.27 -18.70
C GLU A 178 17.26 -0.32 -18.20
N ILE A 179 17.14 0.86 -18.82
CA ILE A 179 16.12 1.84 -18.49
C ILE A 179 14.74 1.32 -18.87
N GLU A 180 14.60 0.79 -20.09
CA GLU A 180 13.38 0.17 -20.57
C GLU A 180 12.96 -1.01 -19.67
N ASP A 181 13.92 -1.88 -19.29
CA ASP A 181 13.68 -3.04 -18.46
C ASP A 181 13.15 -2.68 -17.06
N ILE A 182 13.71 -1.64 -16.39
CA ILE A 182 13.23 -1.27 -15.04
C ILE A 182 11.93 -0.46 -15.12
N ASN A 183 11.72 0.35 -16.16
CA ASN A 183 10.46 1.06 -16.36
C ASN A 183 9.31 0.09 -16.65
N ASN A 184 9.58 -0.96 -17.44
CA ASN A 184 8.63 -2.04 -17.66
C ASN A 184 8.34 -2.80 -16.37
N LEU A 185 9.37 -3.16 -15.61
CA LEU A 185 9.19 -3.79 -14.29
C LEU A 185 8.38 -2.92 -13.34
N ALA A 186 8.64 -1.62 -13.29
CA ALA A 186 7.90 -0.66 -12.49
C ALA A 186 6.43 -0.55 -12.88
N SER A 187 6.16 -0.47 -14.19
CA SER A 187 4.80 -0.43 -14.71
C SER A 187 4.03 -1.72 -14.41
N GLU A 188 4.69 -2.87 -14.54
CA GLU A 188 4.11 -4.17 -14.18
C GLU A 188 3.78 -4.27 -12.69
N VAL A 189 4.68 -3.82 -11.82
CA VAL A 189 4.45 -3.80 -10.36
C VAL A 189 3.30 -2.87 -10.02
N ALA A 190 3.27 -1.66 -10.56
CA ALA A 190 2.18 -0.70 -10.33
C ALA A 190 0.82 -1.24 -10.79
N ALA A 191 0.75 -1.85 -11.99
CA ALA A 191 -0.48 -2.46 -12.48
C ALA A 191 -0.93 -3.64 -11.62
N TRP A 192 0.01 -4.48 -11.17
CA TRP A 192 -0.27 -5.57 -10.24
C TRP A 192 -0.77 -5.06 -8.89
N GLN A 193 -0.13 -4.05 -8.31
CA GLN A 193 -0.57 -3.41 -7.06
C GLN A 193 -1.99 -2.84 -7.19
N GLN A 194 -2.26 -2.09 -8.24
CA GLN A 194 -3.59 -1.52 -8.51
C GLN A 194 -4.66 -2.61 -8.66
N SER A 195 -4.29 -3.74 -9.29
CA SER A 195 -5.16 -4.91 -9.43
C SER A 195 -5.49 -5.53 -8.08
N LEU A 196 -4.50 -5.73 -7.21
CA LEU A 196 -4.72 -6.25 -5.86
C LEU A 196 -5.55 -5.29 -5.01
N GLU A 197 -5.28 -4.00 -5.16
CA GLU A 197 -6.02 -2.97 -4.44
C GLU A 197 -7.50 -2.97 -4.80
N THR A 198 -7.80 -3.06 -6.09
CA THR A 198 -9.18 -3.03 -6.60
C THR A 198 -9.94 -4.32 -6.30
N ARG A 199 -9.28 -5.49 -6.49
CA ARG A 199 -9.94 -6.79 -6.33
C ARG A 199 -10.13 -7.20 -4.87
N TYR A 200 -9.21 -6.82 -3.99
CA TYR A 200 -9.16 -7.36 -2.63
C TYR A 200 -9.16 -6.29 -1.55
N TYR A 201 -8.20 -5.35 -1.57
CA TYR A 201 -8.05 -4.37 -0.49
C TYR A 201 -9.30 -3.49 -0.33
N LYS A 202 -9.78 -2.86 -1.41
CA LYS A 202 -10.93 -1.95 -1.33
C LYS A 202 -12.20 -2.65 -0.82
N PRO A 203 -12.57 -3.86 -1.30
CA PRO A 203 -13.68 -4.62 -0.72
C PRO A 203 -13.51 -4.96 0.76
N LEU A 204 -12.30 -5.36 1.18
CA LEU A 204 -12.01 -5.69 2.59
C LEU A 204 -11.97 -4.46 3.49
N HIS A 205 -11.45 -3.33 2.99
CA HIS A 205 -11.38 -2.08 3.71
C HIS A 205 -12.76 -1.41 3.78
N ASN A 206 -13.58 -1.46 2.73
CA ASN A 206 -14.92 -0.88 2.70
C ASN A 206 -15.99 -1.96 2.89
N GLN A 207 -15.97 -2.63 4.06
CA GLN A 207 -16.97 -3.63 4.42
C GLN A 207 -18.38 -3.07 4.27
N ASP A 208 -19.23 -3.81 3.56
CA ASP A 208 -20.63 -3.44 3.36
C ASP A 208 -21.47 -3.74 4.60
N VAL A 209 -21.78 -2.69 5.37
CA VAL A 209 -22.64 -2.76 6.56
C VAL A 209 -24.14 -2.66 6.24
N SER A 210 -24.53 -2.60 4.97
CA SER A 210 -25.93 -2.45 4.54
C SER A 210 -26.84 -3.55 5.09
N VAL A 211 -26.33 -4.78 5.22
CA VAL A 211 -27.07 -5.91 5.77
C VAL A 211 -27.44 -5.66 7.23
N HIS A 212 -26.50 -5.19 8.06
CA HIS A 212 -26.78 -4.85 9.45
C HIS A 212 -27.79 -3.70 9.55
N LYS A 213 -27.62 -2.64 8.76
CA LYS A 213 -28.58 -1.52 8.70
C LYS A 213 -29.98 -1.96 8.31
N ALA A 214 -30.11 -2.90 7.38
CA ALA A 214 -31.40 -3.45 6.97
C ALA A 214 -32.05 -4.33 8.06
N ILE A 215 -31.27 -4.93 8.94
CA ILE A 215 -31.78 -5.63 10.13
C ILE A 215 -32.26 -4.58 11.16
N ASP A 216 -31.46 -3.54 11.44
CA ASP A 216 -31.83 -2.45 12.37
C ASP A 216 -33.17 -1.82 12.00
N VAL A 217 -33.37 -1.48 10.71
CA VAL A 217 -34.62 -0.88 10.22
C VAL A 217 -35.82 -1.82 10.43
N ARG A 218 -35.62 -3.13 10.29
CA ARG A 218 -36.69 -4.12 10.51
C ARG A 218 -36.96 -4.30 12.01
N GLU A 219 -35.93 -4.26 12.85
CA GLU A 219 -36.09 -4.29 14.31
C GLU A 219 -36.90 -3.09 14.79
N ASP A 220 -36.50 -1.88 14.40
CA ASP A 220 -37.19 -0.64 14.76
C ASP A 220 -38.67 -0.66 14.36
N ALA A 221 -38.97 -1.16 13.16
CA ALA A 221 -40.34 -1.29 12.68
C ALA A 221 -41.15 -2.30 13.52
N ALA A 222 -40.55 -3.43 13.87
CA ALA A 222 -41.20 -4.45 14.70
C ALA A 222 -41.45 -3.96 16.13
N LEU A 223 -40.49 -3.26 16.74
CA LEU A 223 -40.60 -2.69 18.07
C LEU A 223 -41.69 -1.60 18.14
N LYS A 224 -41.75 -0.72 17.13
CA LYS A 224 -42.81 0.31 17.03
C LYS A 224 -44.22 -0.26 16.82
N ALA A 225 -44.33 -1.45 16.23
CA ALA A 225 -45.61 -2.11 15.99
C ALA A 225 -46.15 -2.85 17.24
N LEU A 226 -45.37 -2.94 18.33
CA LEU A 226 -45.80 -3.61 19.54
C LEU A 226 -46.94 -2.86 20.23
N PRO A 227 -47.98 -3.58 20.72
CA PRO A 227 -49.06 -2.95 21.44
C PRO A 227 -48.53 -2.39 22.77
N VAL A 228 -48.92 -1.16 23.10
CA VAL A 228 -48.69 -0.57 24.42
C VAL A 228 -49.62 -1.26 25.41
N ILE A 229 -49.05 -1.75 26.50
CA ILE A 229 -49.78 -2.31 27.63
C ILE A 229 -49.57 -1.43 28.86
N THR A 230 -50.59 -1.35 29.70
CA THR A 230 -50.50 -0.72 31.03
C THR A 230 -50.64 -1.80 32.09
N ARG A 231 -49.65 -1.90 32.99
CA ARG A 231 -49.63 -2.84 34.13
C ARG A 231 -49.07 -2.14 35.36
N GLY A 232 -49.92 -1.79 36.32
CA GLY A 232 -49.53 -0.99 37.48
C GLY A 232 -49.05 0.41 37.04
N GLU A 233 -47.87 0.82 37.49
CA GLU A 233 -47.23 2.09 37.11
C GLU A 233 -46.55 2.03 35.72
N TYR A 234 -46.37 0.84 35.14
CA TYR A 234 -45.75 0.68 33.83
C TYR A 234 -46.75 0.96 32.70
N THR A 235 -46.37 1.85 31.78
CA THR A 235 -47.01 2.05 30.48
C THR A 235 -45.95 2.02 29.39
N GLY A 236 -46.03 1.05 28.48
CA GLY A 236 -45.06 0.86 27.41
C GLY A 236 -45.34 -0.38 26.57
N PRO A 237 -44.51 -0.69 25.57
CA PRO A 237 -44.59 -1.95 24.82
C PRO A 237 -44.58 -3.17 25.75
N ASP A 238 -45.23 -4.27 25.37
CA ASP A 238 -45.16 -5.51 26.16
C ASP A 238 -43.68 -5.97 26.30
N PRO A 239 -43.09 -5.97 27.53
CA PRO A 239 -41.66 -6.25 27.71
C PRO A 239 -41.25 -7.65 27.24
N LEU A 240 -42.17 -8.63 27.29
CA LEU A 240 -41.89 -9.99 26.81
C LEU A 240 -41.83 -10.04 25.28
N LYS A 241 -42.70 -9.27 24.60
CA LYS A 241 -42.72 -9.19 23.14
C LYS A 241 -41.59 -8.34 22.60
N GLU A 242 -41.25 -7.25 23.29
CA GLU A 242 -40.07 -6.43 23.00
C GLU A 242 -38.81 -7.28 23.09
N LYS A 243 -38.62 -8.03 24.19
CA LYS A 243 -37.50 -8.96 24.34
C LYS A 243 -37.47 -10.04 23.26
N ALA A 244 -38.62 -10.60 22.89
CA ALA A 244 -38.71 -11.61 21.85
C ALA A 244 -38.30 -11.05 20.48
N ALA A 245 -38.78 -9.85 20.13
CA ALA A 245 -38.40 -9.16 18.90
C ALA A 245 -36.90 -8.86 18.88
N SER A 246 -36.34 -8.23 19.91
CA SER A 246 -34.91 -7.94 19.95
C SER A 246 -34.04 -9.19 19.97
N ASN A 247 -34.48 -10.30 20.56
CA ASN A 247 -33.78 -11.59 20.44
C ASN A 247 -33.74 -12.12 19.00
N GLN A 248 -34.83 -11.98 18.26
CA GLN A 248 -34.91 -12.41 16.88
C GLN A 248 -33.93 -11.62 16.01
N TYR A 249 -34.01 -10.28 16.03
CA TYR A 249 -33.16 -9.42 15.19
C TYR A 249 -31.69 -9.49 15.59
N PHE A 250 -31.40 -9.62 16.88
CA PHE A 250 -30.05 -9.90 17.35
C PHE A 250 -29.49 -11.20 16.76
N ASN A 251 -30.27 -12.29 16.75
CA ASN A 251 -29.84 -13.53 16.10
C ASN A 251 -29.64 -13.38 14.58
N GLU A 252 -30.41 -12.51 13.93
CA GLU A 252 -30.19 -12.15 12.51
C GLU A 252 -28.86 -11.40 12.34
N HIS A 253 -28.52 -10.45 13.22
CA HIS A 253 -27.21 -9.78 13.21
C HIS A 253 -26.05 -10.75 13.42
N MET A 254 -26.18 -11.70 14.34
CA MET A 254 -25.12 -12.71 14.57
C MET A 254 -24.90 -13.61 13.35
N LYS A 255 -25.98 -14.00 12.65
CA LYS A 255 -25.89 -14.73 11.38
C LYS A 255 -25.22 -13.88 10.30
N ALA A 256 -25.59 -12.60 10.18
CA ALA A 256 -24.99 -11.67 9.22
C ALA A 256 -23.49 -11.46 9.50
N ALA A 257 -23.12 -11.24 10.77
CA ALA A 257 -21.72 -11.08 11.19
C ALA A 257 -20.88 -12.33 10.90
N THR A 258 -21.43 -13.53 11.17
CA THR A 258 -20.75 -14.80 10.86
C THR A 258 -20.53 -14.97 9.36
N ALA A 259 -21.55 -14.69 8.54
CA ALA A 259 -21.43 -14.76 7.09
C ALA A 259 -20.45 -13.74 6.52
N MET A 260 -20.42 -12.52 7.09
CA MET A 260 -19.47 -11.47 6.72
C MET A 260 -18.03 -11.87 7.06
N LEU A 261 -17.78 -12.40 8.26
CA LEU A 261 -16.46 -12.89 8.65
C LEU A 261 -15.97 -13.99 7.69
N GLU A 262 -16.81 -14.97 7.37
CA GLU A 262 -16.40 -16.04 6.46
C GLU A 262 -16.05 -15.50 5.07
N LYS A 263 -16.91 -14.63 4.51
CA LYS A 263 -16.66 -13.99 3.21
C LYS A 263 -15.36 -13.21 3.22
N ASP A 264 -15.15 -12.35 4.21
CA ASP A 264 -13.99 -11.47 4.27
C ASP A 264 -12.71 -12.26 4.53
N ARG A 265 -12.77 -13.30 5.37
CA ARG A 265 -11.64 -14.23 5.58
C ARG A 265 -11.25 -14.92 4.28
N GLN A 266 -12.20 -15.44 3.50
CA GLN A 266 -11.90 -16.07 2.21
C GLN A 266 -11.27 -15.08 1.23
N LEU A 267 -11.79 -13.85 1.17
CA LEU A 267 -11.26 -12.82 0.30
C LEU A 267 -9.84 -12.38 0.72
N TRP A 268 -9.59 -12.29 2.03
CA TRP A 268 -8.25 -12.01 2.57
C TRP A 268 -7.27 -13.14 2.27
N LEU A 269 -7.67 -14.41 2.38
CA LEU A 269 -6.81 -15.55 2.03
C LEU A 269 -6.42 -15.53 0.54
N GLN A 270 -7.36 -15.16 -0.34
CA GLN A 270 -7.07 -14.96 -1.76
C GLN A 270 -6.09 -13.80 -1.97
N PHE A 271 -6.28 -12.68 -1.26
CA PHE A 271 -5.38 -11.54 -1.30
C PHE A 271 -3.97 -11.92 -0.86
N LYS A 272 -3.81 -12.58 0.30
CA LYS A 272 -2.52 -13.06 0.81
C LYS A 272 -1.83 -13.98 -0.20
N LYS A 273 -2.55 -14.93 -0.78
CA LYS A 273 -1.99 -15.87 -1.76
C LYS A 273 -1.47 -15.15 -3.01
N GLU A 274 -2.28 -14.27 -3.59
CA GLU A 274 -1.92 -13.49 -4.79
C GLU A 274 -0.77 -12.53 -4.50
N TYR A 275 -0.78 -11.89 -3.32
CA TYR A 275 0.29 -11.02 -2.86
C TYR A 275 1.61 -11.78 -2.73
N LEU A 276 1.64 -12.91 -1.99
CA LEU A 276 2.85 -13.69 -1.77
C LEU A 276 3.41 -14.28 -3.07
N SER A 277 2.54 -14.74 -3.98
CA SER A 277 2.93 -15.22 -5.31
C SER A 277 3.57 -14.12 -6.16
N GLY A 278 2.93 -12.94 -6.21
CA GLY A 278 3.49 -11.79 -6.92
C GLY A 278 4.79 -11.29 -6.29
N LEU A 279 4.86 -11.21 -4.95
CA LEU A 279 6.06 -10.82 -4.23
C LEU A 279 7.24 -11.75 -4.55
N ALA A 280 7.04 -13.07 -4.52
CA ALA A 280 8.07 -14.04 -4.88
C ALA A 280 8.52 -13.89 -6.35
N ARG A 281 7.58 -13.63 -7.27
CA ARG A 281 7.89 -13.38 -8.69
C ARG A 281 8.73 -12.11 -8.87
N TYR A 282 8.36 -11.01 -8.22
CA TYR A 282 9.10 -9.74 -8.36
C TYR A 282 10.43 -9.75 -7.61
N ASP A 283 10.53 -10.44 -6.46
CA ASP A 283 11.80 -10.70 -5.77
C ASP A 283 12.80 -11.43 -6.68
N ALA A 284 12.36 -12.47 -7.41
CA ALA A 284 13.23 -13.20 -8.33
C ALA A 284 13.72 -12.32 -9.50
N ARG A 285 12.89 -11.39 -9.98
CA ARG A 285 13.29 -10.43 -11.03
C ARG A 285 14.27 -9.40 -10.51
N LEU A 286 14.07 -8.89 -9.29
CA LEU A 286 15.00 -7.96 -8.65
C LEU A 286 16.33 -8.63 -8.34
N GLU A 287 16.32 -9.90 -7.90
CA GLU A 287 17.52 -10.72 -7.71
C GLU A 287 18.30 -10.93 -9.02
N ALA A 288 17.60 -11.22 -10.13
CA ALA A 288 18.23 -11.35 -11.45
C ALA A 288 18.92 -10.05 -11.91
N LEU A 289 18.40 -8.89 -11.48
CA LEU A 289 19.03 -7.57 -11.66
C LEU A 289 20.12 -7.27 -10.61
N GLY A 290 20.51 -8.26 -9.78
CA GLY A 290 21.49 -8.11 -8.71
C GLY A 290 21.07 -7.08 -7.67
N TRP A 291 19.77 -6.87 -7.47
CA TRP A 291 19.24 -5.79 -6.63
C TRP A 291 19.78 -4.41 -7.01
N GLY A 292 20.06 -4.22 -8.29
CA GLY A 292 20.64 -3.01 -8.85
C GLY A 292 22.17 -2.97 -8.89
N ASP A 293 22.88 -3.95 -8.32
CA ASP A 293 24.34 -4.03 -8.46
C ASP A 293 24.77 -4.31 -9.90
N ASN A 294 23.98 -5.11 -10.63
CA ASN A 294 24.27 -5.49 -12.01
C ASN A 294 23.89 -4.40 -13.03
N ILE A 295 23.25 -3.32 -12.58
CA ILE A 295 22.87 -2.21 -13.46
C ILE A 295 24.10 -1.34 -13.74
N ASN A 296 24.45 -1.20 -15.02
CA ASN A 296 25.58 -0.38 -15.44
C ASN A 296 25.33 1.11 -15.21
N ASN A 297 24.07 1.57 -15.32
CA ASN A 297 23.66 2.94 -15.01
C ASN A 297 23.32 3.14 -13.51
N PRO A 298 24.15 3.86 -12.73
CA PRO A 298 23.91 4.09 -11.31
C PRO A 298 22.66 4.93 -11.01
N LEU A 299 22.17 5.72 -11.97
CA LEU A 299 20.96 6.56 -11.81
C LEU A 299 19.68 5.72 -11.64
N LEU A 300 19.70 4.46 -12.05
CA LEU A 300 18.54 3.57 -12.00
C LEU A 300 18.48 2.71 -10.73
N LYS A 301 19.58 2.64 -9.99
CA LYS A 301 19.67 1.89 -8.72
C LYS A 301 18.61 2.33 -7.70
N PRO A 302 18.31 3.64 -7.55
CA PRO A 302 17.24 4.08 -6.67
C PRO A 302 15.83 3.65 -7.12
N GLY A 303 15.63 3.44 -8.42
CA GLY A 303 14.38 2.88 -8.95
C GLY A 303 14.11 1.48 -8.41
N VAL A 304 15.15 0.66 -8.24
CA VAL A 304 15.05 -0.68 -7.66
C VAL A 304 14.64 -0.61 -6.17
N ALA A 305 15.18 0.35 -5.42
CA ALA A 305 14.80 0.57 -4.03
C ALA A 305 13.33 1.02 -3.89
N LYS A 306 12.87 1.93 -4.76
CA LYS A 306 11.45 2.32 -4.84
C LYS A 306 10.54 1.14 -5.14
N LEU A 307 10.96 0.26 -6.06
CA LEU A 307 10.18 -0.95 -6.38
C LEU A 307 10.02 -1.85 -5.16
N GLN A 308 11.09 -2.09 -4.41
CA GLN A 308 10.99 -2.85 -3.16
C GLN A 308 10.10 -2.17 -2.12
N LYS A 309 10.16 -0.85 -1.99
CA LYS A 309 9.27 -0.10 -1.08
C LYS A 309 7.80 -0.30 -1.48
N GLY A 310 7.47 -0.17 -2.76
CA GLY A 310 6.12 -0.45 -3.25
C GLY A 310 5.66 -1.90 -2.98
N LEU A 311 6.55 -2.88 -3.15
CA LEU A 311 6.25 -4.28 -2.81
C LEU A 311 5.93 -4.46 -1.31
N LEU A 312 6.53 -3.66 -0.42
CA LEU A 312 6.30 -3.69 1.03
C LEU A 312 5.01 -2.98 1.46
N GLU A 313 4.61 -1.89 0.78
CA GLU A 313 3.40 -1.12 1.12
C GLU A 313 2.11 -1.97 1.09
N LEU A 314 2.05 -2.97 0.20
CA LEU A 314 0.91 -3.89 0.14
C LEU A 314 0.83 -4.88 1.32
N ALA A 315 1.97 -5.21 1.94
CA ALA A 315 1.95 -6.05 3.15
C ALA A 315 1.26 -5.32 4.31
N ASP A 316 1.48 -4.01 4.41
CA ASP A 316 0.85 -3.18 5.43
C ASP A 316 -0.67 -3.14 5.25
N LYS A 317 -1.13 -2.95 4.01
CA LYS A 317 -2.56 -3.04 3.65
C LYS A 317 -3.19 -4.40 4.03
N LEU A 318 -2.45 -5.50 3.87
CA LEU A 318 -2.92 -6.84 4.28
C LEU A 318 -3.07 -6.96 5.80
N LEU A 319 -2.13 -6.41 6.56
CA LEU A 319 -2.19 -6.37 8.03
C LEU A 319 -3.36 -5.51 8.51
N GLU A 320 -3.57 -4.34 7.89
CA GLU A 320 -4.70 -3.46 8.19
C GLU A 320 -6.05 -4.16 7.95
N CYS A 321 -6.19 -4.85 6.81
CA CYS A 321 -7.39 -5.64 6.53
C CYS A 321 -7.62 -6.73 7.59
N ASP A 322 -6.59 -7.46 8.00
CA ASP A 322 -6.72 -8.48 9.04
C ASP A 322 -7.17 -7.87 10.38
N GLN A 323 -6.53 -6.77 10.80
CA GLN A 323 -6.90 -6.05 12.01
C GLN A 323 -8.37 -5.60 11.97
N LYS A 324 -8.83 -5.09 10.82
CA LYS A 324 -10.22 -4.65 10.63
C LYS A 324 -11.21 -5.81 10.69
N ILE A 325 -10.93 -6.92 10.00
CA ILE A 325 -11.77 -8.13 10.03
C ILE A 325 -11.90 -8.63 11.47
N THR A 326 -10.78 -8.72 12.19
CA THR A 326 -10.72 -9.16 13.59
C THR A 326 -11.52 -8.22 14.49
N HIS A 327 -11.33 -6.90 14.37
CA HIS A 327 -12.07 -5.92 15.16
C HIS A 327 -13.57 -6.02 14.95
N THR A 328 -14.03 -6.02 13.69
CA THR A 328 -15.47 -6.07 13.37
C THR A 328 -16.10 -7.36 13.92
N ALA A 329 -15.45 -8.51 13.73
CA ALA A 329 -15.94 -9.79 14.24
C ALA A 329 -15.99 -9.85 15.77
N ALA A 330 -14.95 -9.36 16.42
CA ALA A 330 -14.87 -9.30 17.88
C ALA A 330 -15.92 -8.37 18.49
N SER A 331 -16.18 -7.21 17.87
CA SER A 331 -17.19 -6.25 18.34
C SER A 331 -18.59 -6.86 18.34
N TRP A 332 -18.97 -7.59 17.29
CA TRP A 332 -20.25 -8.31 17.26
C TRP A 332 -20.36 -9.38 18.36
N TYR A 333 -19.27 -10.10 18.64
CA TYR A 333 -19.26 -11.09 19.72
C TYR A 333 -19.25 -10.45 21.12
N GLY A 334 -18.61 -9.29 21.29
CA GLY A 334 -18.65 -8.53 22.53
C GLY A 334 -20.08 -8.11 22.89
N ILE A 335 -20.85 -7.61 21.91
CA ILE A 335 -22.28 -7.30 22.06
C ILE A 335 -23.08 -8.57 22.41
N TYR A 336 -22.74 -9.72 21.83
CA TYR A 336 -23.35 -11.01 22.18
C TYR A 336 -23.15 -11.35 23.66
N LEU A 337 -21.92 -11.23 24.17
CA LEU A 337 -21.59 -11.58 25.55
C LEU A 337 -22.20 -10.62 26.57
N ASP A 338 -22.36 -9.34 26.22
CA ASP A 338 -22.90 -8.30 27.09
C ASP A 338 -24.42 -8.39 27.30
N ARG A 339 -25.12 -9.29 26.60
CA ARG A 339 -26.56 -9.39 26.74
C ARG A 339 -26.96 -9.76 28.19
N PRO A 340 -28.01 -9.13 28.75
CA PRO A 340 -28.46 -9.44 30.11
C PRO A 340 -28.89 -10.90 30.33
N ALA A 341 -29.19 -11.65 29.26
CA ALA A 341 -29.47 -13.09 29.30
C ALA A 341 -28.23 -13.95 29.64
N THR A 342 -27.00 -13.46 29.40
CA THR A 342 -25.75 -14.18 29.69
C THR A 342 -25.15 -13.87 31.07
N LYS A 343 -25.60 -12.82 31.78
CA LYS A 343 -25.03 -12.47 33.10
C LYS A 343 -26.01 -12.31 34.28
N GLN A 344 -27.30 -12.01 34.11
CA GLN A 344 -28.14 -11.66 35.30
C GLN A 344 -29.65 -11.99 35.24
N GLN A 345 -30.25 -12.17 34.05
CA GLN A 345 -31.72 -12.30 33.98
C GLN A 345 -32.30 -13.66 34.38
N GLN A 346 -31.51 -14.73 34.56
CA GLN A 346 -32.04 -15.93 35.23
C GLN A 346 -32.46 -15.64 36.67
N LYS A 347 -31.84 -14.67 37.35
CA LYS A 347 -32.19 -14.31 38.73
C LYS A 347 -33.39 -13.36 38.79
N GLU A 348 -33.42 -12.33 37.96
CA GLU A 348 -34.50 -11.32 38.01
C GLU A 348 -35.82 -11.82 37.42
N ILE A 349 -35.78 -12.69 36.41
CA ILE A 349 -37.01 -13.29 35.87
C ILE A 349 -37.58 -14.29 36.86
N THR A 350 -36.76 -15.11 37.53
CA THR A 350 -37.23 -15.97 38.63
C THR A 350 -37.79 -15.16 39.81
N MET A 351 -37.18 -14.03 40.16
CA MET A 351 -37.68 -13.13 41.21
C MET A 351 -38.98 -12.40 40.81
N ALA A 352 -39.11 -11.98 39.55
CA ALA A 352 -40.32 -11.38 39.02
C ALA A 352 -41.48 -12.39 38.91
N TYR A 353 -41.20 -13.68 38.67
CA TYR A 353 -42.21 -14.74 38.74
C TYR A 353 -42.52 -15.21 40.18
N LEU A 354 -41.59 -15.06 41.13
CA LEU A 354 -41.84 -15.35 42.55
C LEU A 354 -42.68 -14.26 43.26
N ASN A 355 -42.59 -13.00 42.81
CA ASN A 355 -43.32 -11.88 43.42
C ASN A 355 -44.72 -11.61 42.81
N VAL A 356 -45.19 -12.45 41.89
CA VAL A 356 -46.58 -12.42 41.37
C VAL A 356 -47.40 -13.60 41.95
N SER A 357 -46.87 -14.28 42.96
CA SER A 357 -47.58 -15.34 43.69
C SER A 357 -47.44 -15.16 45.19
N PHE A 358 -47.99 -14.06 45.71
CA PHE A 358 -48.49 -13.95 47.08
C PHE A 358 -49.71 -13.03 47.12
#